data_AF-A0A817WTP8-F1
#
_entry.id   AF-A0A817WTP8-F1
#
_cell.length_a   1.000
_cell.length_b   1.000
_cell.length_c   1.000
_cell.angle_alpha   90.00
_cell.angle_beta   90.00
_cell.angle_gamma   90.00
#
_symmetry.space_group_name_H-M   'P 1'
#
loop_
_entity.id
_entity.type
_entity.pdbx_description
1 polymer ?
#
loop_
_entity_poly.entity_id
_entity_poly.type
_entity_poly.pdbx_seq_one_letter_code
_entity_poly.pdbx_strand_id
1 'polypeptide(L)'
;MAKLTRLFYVATAILLMIVVLETASTPIELHNPEPRISLSQCMTACRAGVTAMEAFCRLIPHPAIRAGCWAISLYAGTPSVAMCTGFCYNYFGSKINHSSDV
;
A
#
# COMPACT_ATOMS: atom_id res chain seq x y z
N MET A 1 16.99 46.99 38.70
CA MET A 1 16.96 46.70 37.25
C MET A 1 17.33 45.25 36.89
N ALA A 2 18.25 44.57 37.60
CA ALA A 2 18.69 43.20 37.26
C ALA A 2 17.68 42.05 37.50
N LYS A 3 16.67 42.21 38.38
CA LYS A 3 15.67 41.16 38.66
C LYS A 3 14.64 40.98 37.53
N LEU A 4 14.27 42.08 36.85
CA LEU A 4 13.32 42.05 35.75
C LEU A 4 13.90 41.28 34.55
N THR A 5 15.17 41.52 34.23
CA THR A 5 15.90 40.85 33.14
C THR A 5 15.95 39.33 33.31
N ARG A 6 16.09 38.85 34.56
CA ARG A 6 16.09 37.41 34.87
C ARG A 6 14.71 36.77 34.69
N LEU A 7 13.65 37.48 35.04
CA LEU A 7 12.27 37.02 34.84
C LEU A 7 11.91 36.92 33.35
N PHE A 8 12.30 37.90 32.55
CA PHE A 8 12.11 37.85 31.10
C PHE A 8 12.90 36.69 30.46
N TYR A 9 14.15 36.47 30.89
CA TYR A 9 14.99 35.40 30.35
C TYR A 9 14.42 34.00 30.62
N VAL A 10 13.92 33.76 31.83
CA VAL A 10 13.31 32.48 32.22
C VAL A 10 12.01 32.25 31.43
N ALA A 11 11.18 33.28 31.27
CA ALA A 11 9.94 33.18 30.50
C ALA A 11 10.21 32.86 29.02
N THR A 12 11.22 33.50 28.41
CA THR A 12 11.61 33.22 27.02
C THR A 12 12.19 31.81 26.86
N ALA A 13 12.98 31.33 27.82
CA ALA A 13 13.54 29.98 27.78
C ALA A 13 12.45 28.90 27.88
N ILE A 14 11.44 29.12 28.75
CA ILE A 14 10.30 28.20 28.88
C ILE A 14 9.47 28.17 27.60
N LEU A 15 9.17 29.33 27.01
CA LEU A 15 8.45 29.42 25.73
C LEU A 15 9.19 28.69 24.60
N LEU A 16 10.52 28.84 24.52
CA LEU A 16 11.33 28.12 23.53
C LEU A 16 11.29 26.60 23.74
N MET A 17 11.36 26.12 24.98
CA MET A 17 11.29 24.68 25.28
C MET A 17 9.92 24.08 24.93
N ILE A 18 8.83 24.82 25.14
CA ILE A 18 7.47 24.38 24.77
C ILE A 18 7.34 24.27 23.24
N VAL A 19 7.81 25.27 22.49
CA VAL A 19 7.79 25.25 21.02
C VAL A 19 8.61 24.09 20.45
N VAL A 20 9.76 23.77 21.04
CA VAL A 20 10.57 22.61 20.63
C VAL A 20 9.82 21.29 20.90
N LEU A 21 9.07 21.20 22.00
CA LEU A 21 8.33 19.99 22.36
C LEU A 21 7.15 19.69 21.42
N GLU A 22 6.51 20.72 20.85
CA GLU A 22 5.41 20.56 19.89
C GLU A 22 5.86 20.12 18.48
N THR A 23 7.12 20.36 18.09
CA THR A 23 7.63 19.93 16.79
C THR A 23 8.03 18.45 16.73
N ALA A 24 8.02 17.74 17.86
CA ALA A 24 8.54 16.37 17.96
C ALA A 24 7.48 15.28 17.75
N SER A 25 6.19 15.63 17.63
CA SER A 25 5.08 14.66 17.77
C SER A 25 4.07 14.70 16.64
N THR A 26 4.53 14.70 15.39
CA THR A 26 3.78 14.04 14.32
C THR A 26 4.54 12.79 13.90
N PRO A 27 4.14 11.58 14.30
CA PRO A 27 4.55 10.41 13.56
C PRO A 27 4.01 10.61 12.14
N ILE A 28 4.90 10.89 11.19
CA ILE A 28 4.58 10.65 9.77
C ILE A 28 4.49 9.13 9.69
N GLU A 29 3.28 8.62 9.95
CA GLU A 29 2.94 7.26 9.62
C GLU A 29 3.10 7.17 8.11
N LEU A 30 4.26 6.67 7.69
CA LEU A 30 4.54 6.29 6.32
C LEU A 30 3.62 5.10 6.03
N HIS A 31 2.33 5.41 5.87
CA HIS A 31 1.32 4.51 5.39
C HIS A 31 1.69 4.30 3.93
N ASN A 32 2.67 3.44 3.69
CA ASN A 32 3.00 2.95 2.37
C ASN A 32 1.75 2.21 1.92
N PRO A 33 0.93 2.76 1.01
CA PRO A 33 -0.29 2.11 0.62
C PRO A 33 0.13 0.82 -0.09
N GLU A 34 0.03 -0.30 0.61
CA GLU A 34 0.30 -1.60 0.03
C GLU A 34 -0.53 -1.72 -1.26
N PRO A 35 0.07 -2.10 -2.40
CA PRO A 35 -0.62 -2.07 -3.68
C PRO A 35 -1.93 -2.85 -3.56
N ARG A 36 -3.05 -2.13 -3.62
CA ARG A 36 -4.40 -2.69 -3.53
C ARG A 36 -4.68 -3.45 -4.82
N ILE A 37 -4.43 -4.77 -4.79
CA ILE A 37 -4.68 -5.66 -5.92
C ILE A 37 -6.17 -6.03 -5.95
N SER A 38 -6.84 -5.74 -7.07
CA SER A 38 -8.27 -6.03 -7.24
C SER A 38 -8.56 -7.14 -8.23
N LEU A 39 -9.75 -7.75 -8.12
CA LEU A 39 -10.27 -8.68 -9.13
C LEU A 39 -10.29 -8.05 -10.52
N SER A 40 -10.74 -6.79 -10.63
CA SER A 40 -10.84 -6.09 -11.91
C SER A 40 -9.48 -5.91 -12.57
N GLN A 41 -8.43 -5.58 -11.81
CA GLN A 41 -7.05 -5.49 -12.32
C GLN A 41 -6.56 -6.85 -12.85
N CYS A 42 -6.81 -7.94 -12.10
CA CYS A 42 -6.46 -9.30 -12.52
C CYS A 42 -7.18 -9.67 -13.83
N MET A 43 -8.49 -9.41 -13.90
CA MET A 43 -9.31 -9.74 -15.06
C MET A 43 -8.89 -8.94 -16.31
N THR A 44 -8.58 -7.65 -16.15
CA THR A 44 -8.05 -6.82 -17.23
C THR A 44 -6.70 -7.36 -17.72
N ALA A 45 -5.79 -7.71 -16.79
CA ALA A 45 -4.50 -8.28 -17.15
C ALA A 45 -4.64 -9.63 -17.89
N CYS A 46 -5.51 -10.53 -17.42
CA CYS A 46 -5.81 -11.80 -18.09
C CYS A 46 -6.30 -11.62 -19.53
N ARG A 47 -7.12 -10.59 -19.79
CA ARG A 47 -7.65 -10.30 -21.13
C ARG A 47 -6.62 -9.60 -22.03
N ALA A 48 -5.78 -8.76 -21.44
CA ALA A 48 -4.74 -8.01 -22.16
C ALA A 48 -3.58 -8.90 -22.63
N GLY A 49 -3.38 -10.06 -21.99
CA GLY A 49 -2.42 -11.08 -22.44
C GLY A 49 -1.24 -11.27 -21.48
N VAL A 50 -0.32 -12.14 -21.90
CA VAL A 50 0.79 -12.63 -21.06
C VAL A 50 1.59 -11.49 -20.42
N THR A 51 2.06 -10.51 -21.21
CA THR A 51 2.89 -9.41 -20.69
C THR A 51 2.19 -8.58 -19.62
N ALA A 52 0.88 -8.31 -19.80
CA ALA A 52 0.09 -7.60 -18.80
C ALA A 52 -0.09 -8.43 -17.53
N MET A 53 -0.28 -9.74 -17.68
CA MET A 53 -0.42 -10.65 -16.55
C MET A 53 0.90 -10.81 -15.78
N GLU A 54 2.04 -10.89 -16.45
CA GLU A 54 3.36 -10.90 -15.79
C GLU A 54 3.61 -9.61 -15.00
N ALA A 55 3.22 -8.45 -15.56
CA ALA A 55 3.28 -7.18 -14.85
C ALA A 55 2.41 -7.20 -13.59
N PHE A 56 1.19 -7.74 -13.70
CA PHE A 56 0.31 -7.94 -12.56
C PHE A 56 0.90 -8.90 -11.51
N CYS A 57 1.51 -10.02 -11.92
CA CYS A 57 2.11 -10.99 -10.99
C CYS A 57 3.22 -10.38 -10.12
N ARG A 58 3.95 -9.38 -10.63
CA ARG A 58 4.99 -8.66 -9.86
C ARG A 58 4.41 -7.86 -8.70
N LEU A 59 3.15 -7.44 -8.80
CA LEU A 59 2.49 -6.66 -7.76
C LEU A 59 2.07 -7.52 -6.55
N ILE A 60 1.93 -8.84 -6.74
CA ILE A 60 1.41 -9.75 -5.71
C ILE A 60 2.42 -9.92 -4.58
N PRO A 61 2.09 -9.50 -3.34
CA PRO A 61 3.01 -9.60 -2.21
C PRO A 61 3.14 -11.04 -1.71
N HIS A 62 2.05 -11.81 -1.76
CA HIS A 62 2.03 -13.18 -1.25
C HIS A 62 2.77 -14.15 -2.18
N PRO A 63 3.88 -14.78 -1.75
CA PRO A 63 4.79 -15.52 -2.64
C PRO A 63 4.12 -16.73 -3.32
N ALA A 64 3.25 -17.46 -2.61
CA ALA A 64 2.52 -18.60 -3.19
C ALA A 64 1.51 -18.17 -4.26
N ILE A 65 0.78 -17.06 -4.04
CA ILE A 65 -0.19 -16.53 -5.00
C ILE A 65 0.57 -15.99 -6.21
N ARG A 66 1.72 -15.33 -5.99
CA ARG A 66 2.59 -14.86 -7.07
C ARG A 66 3.10 -16.02 -7.93
N ALA A 67 3.55 -17.12 -7.33
CA ALA A 67 3.97 -18.31 -8.09
C ALA A 67 2.82 -18.89 -8.94
N GLY A 68 1.62 -19.00 -8.35
CA GLY A 68 0.42 -19.41 -9.09
C GLY A 68 0.09 -18.45 -10.24
N CYS A 69 0.22 -17.14 -10.02
CA CYS A 69 0.02 -16.11 -11.05
C CYS A 69 0.97 -16.30 -12.25
N TRP A 70 2.26 -16.55 -11.99
CA TRP A 70 3.22 -16.83 -13.06
C TRP A 70 2.84 -18.07 -13.86
N ALA A 71 2.42 -19.15 -13.20
CA ALA A 71 2.00 -20.37 -13.87
C ALA A 71 0.79 -20.15 -14.79
N ILE A 72 -0.17 -19.32 -14.36
CA ILE A 72 -1.39 -19.07 -15.16
C ILE A 72 -1.22 -17.97 -16.21
N SER A 73 -0.15 -17.16 -16.13
CA SER A 73 0.11 -16.06 -17.07
C SER A 73 0.17 -16.51 -18.53
N LEU A 74 0.63 -17.74 -18.77
CA LEU A 74 0.72 -18.37 -20.10
C LEU A 74 -0.64 -18.56 -20.77
N TYR A 75 -1.73 -18.60 -20.00
CA TYR A 75 -3.10 -18.72 -20.51
C TYR A 75 -3.76 -17.37 -20.78
N ALA A 76 -3.14 -16.25 -20.38
CA ALA A 76 -3.68 -14.91 -20.60
C ALA A 76 -3.71 -14.54 -22.09
N GLY A 77 -4.82 -13.95 -22.56
CA GLY A 77 -5.01 -13.58 -23.97
C GLY A 77 -5.13 -14.75 -24.94
N THR A 78 -5.24 -15.98 -24.44
CA THR A 78 -5.38 -17.20 -25.26
C THR A 78 -6.81 -17.75 -25.24
N PRO A 79 -7.17 -18.73 -26.09
CA PRO A 79 -8.48 -19.40 -26.00
C PRO A 79 -8.76 -20.06 -24.64
N SER A 80 -7.72 -20.37 -23.86
CA SER A 80 -7.81 -20.93 -22.51
C SER A 80 -7.77 -19.88 -21.40
N VAL A 81 -8.11 -18.62 -21.71
CA VAL A 81 -8.21 -17.50 -20.74
C VAL A 81 -9.09 -17.81 -19.52
N ALA A 82 -10.02 -18.78 -19.64
CA ALA A 82 -10.83 -19.28 -18.53
C ALA A 82 -9.98 -19.74 -17.32
N MET A 83 -8.81 -20.34 -17.55
CA MET A 83 -7.87 -20.73 -16.49
C MET A 83 -7.33 -19.50 -15.74
N CYS A 84 -6.96 -18.45 -16.50
CA CYS A 84 -6.48 -17.19 -15.95
C CYS A 84 -7.58 -16.48 -15.14
N THR A 85 -8.79 -16.40 -15.69
CA THR A 85 -9.93 -15.78 -14.98
C THR A 85 -10.37 -16.59 -13.77
N GLY A 86 -10.31 -17.92 -13.83
CA GLY A 86 -10.61 -18.80 -12.70
C GLY A 86 -9.65 -18.58 -11.54
N PHE A 87 -8.36 -18.42 -11.82
CA PHE A 87 -7.38 -17.98 -10.83
C PHE A 87 -7.76 -16.62 -10.22
N CYS A 88 -8.13 -15.65 -11.06
CA CYS A 88 -8.55 -14.33 -10.56
C CYS A 88 -9.74 -14.41 -9.60
N TYR A 89 -10.77 -15.20 -9.93
CA TYR A 89 -11.92 -15.40 -9.05
C TYR A 89 -11.55 -16.14 -7.76
N ASN A 90 -10.65 -17.12 -7.81
CA ASN A 90 -10.25 -17.88 -6.63
C ASN A 90 -9.55 -17.00 -5.58
N TYR A 91 -8.61 -16.15 -6.01
CA TYR A 91 -7.78 -15.37 -5.09
C TYR A 91 -8.28 -13.95 -4.85
N PHE A 92 -9.04 -13.37 -5.79
CA PHE A 92 -9.50 -11.99 -5.71
C PHE A 92 -11.03 -11.85 -5.78
N GLY A 93 -11.76 -12.93 -6.03
CA GLY A 93 -13.22 -12.92 -6.20
C GLY A 93 -14.03 -12.68 -4.92
N SER A 94 -13.48 -13.00 -3.75
CA SER A 94 -14.17 -12.84 -2.46
C SER A 94 -14.13 -11.42 -1.88
N LYS A 95 -13.76 -10.40 -2.68
CA LYS A 95 -13.59 -9.02 -2.22
C LYS A 95 -14.45 -8.04 -3.03
N ILE A 96 -15.78 -8.11 -2.87
CA ILE A 96 -16.55 -6.86 -2.85
C ILE A 96 -16.28 -6.06 -1.56
N ASN A 97 -15.69 -6.68 -0.52
CA ASN A 97 -15.38 -6.04 0.78
C ASN A 97 -14.04 -6.51 1.42
N HIS A 98 -12.88 -6.34 0.78
CA HIS A 98 -11.71 -6.01 1.62
C HIS A 98 -10.83 -4.99 0.93
N SER A 99 -11.21 -3.74 1.18
CA SER A 99 -10.26 -2.62 1.20
C SER A 99 -10.02 -2.11 2.62
N SER A 100 -10.32 -2.89 3.66
CA SER A 100 -10.16 -2.46 5.06
C SER A 100 -9.75 -3.66 5.93
N ASP A 101 -8.94 -3.37 6.94
CA ASP A 101 -8.49 -4.25 8.03
C ASP A 101 -7.17 -4.99 7.76
N VAL A 102 -6.06 -4.24 7.71
CA VAL A 102 -5.06 -4.08 8.79
C VAL A 102 -4.38 -2.73 8.60
#